data_AF-A0A7C2TVA1-F1
#
_entry.id   AF-A0A7C2TVA1-F1
#
_cell.length_a   1.000
_cell.length_b   1.000
_cell.length_c   1.000
_cell.angle_alpha   90.00
_cell.angle_beta   90.00
_cell.angle_gamma   90.00
#
_symmetry.space_group_name_H-M   'P 1'
#
loop_
_entity.id
_entity.type
_entity.pdbx_description
1 polymer ?
#
loop_
_entity_poly.entity_id
_entity_poly.type
_entity_poly.pdbx_seq_one_letter_code
_entity_poly.pdbx_strand_id
1 'polypeptide(L)'
;MAPRTTPLVLSDWACAGVTAFAVVLAFPSPFGEGMWFLAWGAWIPLLFRMATRVALSLRQACLLGLSLALIVFYGSFSWLTFPIVHYGGVPAPIAYALLLIPALVLSLFFSAFLWLVRWGIVRWGRVGVLTAPLFWVALEWARVRLTRHGWNLFGYSQASVPELIQIARGTGALGVSFLLLLASALGVFFALRETTRWRRVIWLVGCPLVLFGLVFFAGRAARPEVRPGTSAVHVFAVQPVIPVLGGSAGLRAPDVIESLNRHLRLSEDVLAEGKSDGPPRLLIWPESPMNLSLDEDEALAAYLADFARRHQVYLLLNHLGKSPRGWHNSAAVISPQGARIAEYHKIRLLEFGEYVPGR
;
A
#
# COMPACT_ATOMS: atom_id res chain seq x y z
N MET A 1 -41.75 -12.91 15.17
CA MET A 1 -41.56 -13.40 13.78
C MET A 1 -40.20 -12.94 13.30
N ALA A 2 -39.27 -13.87 13.00
CA ALA A 2 -38.04 -13.49 12.31
C ALA A 2 -38.42 -12.90 10.93
N PRO A 3 -37.93 -11.71 10.54
CA PRO A 3 -38.24 -11.14 9.24
C PRO A 3 -37.82 -12.13 8.15
N ARG A 4 -38.75 -12.50 7.26
CA ARG A 4 -38.46 -13.39 6.13
C ARG A 4 -37.36 -12.76 5.29
N THR A 5 -36.27 -13.49 5.10
CA THR A 5 -35.15 -13.05 4.26
C THR A 5 -35.59 -13.00 2.81
N THR A 6 -35.46 -11.84 2.16
CA THR A 6 -35.77 -11.68 0.72
C THR A 6 -34.49 -11.83 -0.11
N PRO A 7 -34.54 -12.42 -1.32
CA PRO A 7 -33.37 -12.57 -2.19
C PRO A 7 -32.74 -11.22 -2.54
N LEU A 8 -31.42 -11.20 -2.79
CA LEU A 8 -30.71 -10.00 -3.25
C LEU A 8 -31.31 -9.52 -4.57
N VAL A 9 -31.42 -8.20 -4.72
CA VAL A 9 -31.94 -7.56 -5.93
C VAL A 9 -30.86 -6.69 -6.57
N LEU A 10 -31.10 -6.27 -7.82
CA LEU A 10 -30.13 -5.49 -8.60
C LEU A 10 -29.59 -4.27 -7.87
N SER A 11 -30.42 -3.57 -7.07
CA SER A 11 -29.97 -2.39 -6.33
C SER A 11 -28.97 -2.69 -5.20
N ASP A 12 -28.97 -3.91 -4.62
CA ASP A 12 -27.94 -4.29 -3.65
C ASP A 12 -26.58 -4.45 -4.34
N TRP A 13 -26.61 -5.16 -5.47
CA TRP A 13 -25.43 -5.38 -6.31
C TRP A 13 -24.91 -4.07 -6.89
N ALA A 14 -25.79 -3.17 -7.31
CA ALA A 14 -25.41 -1.83 -7.77
C ALA A 14 -24.72 -1.03 -6.66
N CYS A 15 -25.24 -1.04 -5.42
CA CYS A 15 -24.59 -0.35 -4.30
C CYS A 15 -23.20 -0.96 -3.99
N ALA A 16 -23.08 -2.29 -4.02
CA ALA A 16 -21.81 -2.98 -3.84
C ALA A 16 -20.82 -2.67 -4.98
N GLY A 17 -21.28 -2.66 -6.22
CA GLY A 17 -20.48 -2.35 -7.41
C GLY A 17 -19.99 -0.90 -7.44
N VAL A 18 -20.86 0.07 -7.13
CA VAL A 18 -20.45 1.49 -7.02
C VAL A 18 -19.42 1.67 -5.90
N THR A 19 -19.63 1.01 -4.76
CA THR A 19 -18.65 1.04 -3.66
C THR A 19 -17.32 0.43 -4.10
N ALA A 20 -17.33 -0.74 -4.76
CA ALA A 20 -16.14 -1.41 -5.27
C ALA A 20 -15.36 -0.51 -6.23
N PHE A 21 -16.06 0.10 -7.20
CA PHE A 21 -15.47 0.96 -8.20
C PHE A 21 -14.88 2.23 -7.58
N ALA A 22 -15.59 2.88 -6.66
CA ALA A 22 -15.08 4.04 -5.92
C ALA A 22 -13.83 3.69 -5.09
N VAL A 23 -13.79 2.50 -4.47
CA VAL A 23 -12.60 2.03 -3.73
C VAL A 23 -11.44 1.76 -4.69
N VAL A 24 -11.66 1.07 -5.82
CA VAL A 24 -10.59 0.81 -6.82
C VAL A 24 -10.02 2.13 -7.36
N LEU A 25 -10.90 3.06 -7.74
CA LEU A 25 -10.48 4.35 -8.28
C LEU A 25 -9.78 5.24 -7.24
N ALA A 26 -10.00 5.02 -5.94
CA ALA A 26 -9.30 5.78 -4.90
C ALA A 26 -7.80 5.43 -4.80
N PHE A 27 -7.37 4.31 -5.41
CA PHE A 27 -5.97 3.92 -5.52
C PHE A 27 -5.43 4.15 -6.93
N PRO A 28 -4.11 4.29 -7.10
CA PRO A 28 -3.48 4.17 -8.41
C PRO A 28 -3.90 2.84 -9.07
N SER A 29 -4.42 2.93 -10.28
CA SER A 29 -4.98 1.79 -11.00
C SER A 29 -4.73 1.97 -12.50
N PRO A 30 -5.00 0.95 -13.35
CA PRO A 30 -4.91 1.11 -14.79
C PRO A 30 -5.79 2.24 -15.36
N PHE A 31 -6.75 2.76 -14.59
CA PHE A 31 -7.63 3.85 -14.97
C PHE A 31 -7.10 5.25 -14.62
N GLY A 32 -5.99 5.37 -13.88
CA GLY A 32 -5.38 6.66 -13.54
C GLY A 32 -4.60 6.68 -12.21
N GLU A 33 -4.11 7.87 -11.85
CA GLU A 33 -3.21 8.10 -10.69
C GLU A 33 -3.88 7.93 -9.31
N GLY A 34 -5.21 7.76 -9.26
CA GLY A 34 -5.99 7.57 -8.04
C GLY A 34 -6.81 8.81 -7.65
N MET A 35 -8.13 8.67 -7.69
CA MET A 35 -9.12 9.65 -7.26
C MET A 35 -9.37 9.56 -5.75
N TRP A 36 -8.33 9.87 -4.96
CA TRP A 36 -8.31 9.71 -3.50
C TRP A 36 -9.54 10.27 -2.76
N PHE A 37 -10.16 11.35 -3.28
CA PHE A 37 -11.32 11.99 -2.68
C PHE A 37 -12.56 11.09 -2.67
N LEU A 38 -12.67 10.13 -3.60
CA LEU A 38 -13.78 9.17 -3.63
C LEU A 38 -13.83 8.31 -2.37
N ALA A 39 -12.70 8.06 -1.71
CA ALA A 39 -12.62 7.26 -0.48
C ALA A 39 -13.49 7.81 0.66
N TRP A 40 -13.65 9.14 0.76
CA TRP A 40 -14.43 9.77 1.83
C TRP A 40 -15.92 9.39 1.79
N GLY A 41 -16.45 9.12 0.59
CA GLY A 41 -17.85 8.74 0.37
C GLY A 41 -18.05 7.33 -0.19
N ALA A 42 -16.98 6.57 -0.44
CA ALA A 42 -17.04 5.31 -1.18
C ALA A 42 -18.02 4.30 -0.57
N TRP A 43 -18.07 4.22 0.76
CA TRP A 43 -18.88 3.24 1.50
C TRP A 43 -20.35 3.63 1.68
N ILE A 44 -20.73 4.87 1.33
CA ILE A 44 -22.06 5.40 1.58
C ILE A 44 -23.16 4.59 0.89
N PRO A 45 -23.07 4.25 -0.42
CA PRO A 45 -24.13 3.52 -1.11
C PRO A 45 -24.45 2.19 -0.42
N LEU A 46 -23.42 1.42 -0.05
CA LEU A 46 -23.59 0.10 0.54
C LEU A 46 -24.02 0.17 2.01
N LEU A 47 -23.42 1.04 2.83
CA LEU A 47 -23.83 1.22 4.23
C LEU A 47 -25.28 1.71 4.33
N PHE A 48 -25.68 2.68 3.50
CA PHE A 48 -27.06 3.16 3.46
C PHE A 48 -28.03 2.06 3.03
N ARG A 49 -27.66 1.25 2.03
CA ARG A 49 -28.48 0.12 1.57
C ARG A 49 -28.64 -0.95 2.66
N MET A 50 -27.57 -1.30 3.36
CA MET A 50 -27.60 -2.28 4.45
C MET A 50 -28.44 -1.82 5.64
N ALA A 51 -28.42 -0.52 5.93
CA ALA A 51 -29.19 0.06 7.02
C ALA A 51 -30.69 0.20 6.69
N THR A 52 -31.04 0.46 5.42
CA THR A 52 -32.43 0.61 4.99
C THR A 52 -33.11 -0.72 4.65
N ARG A 53 -32.34 -1.73 4.25
CA ARG A 53 -32.87 -3.05 3.88
C ARG A 53 -33.04 -3.96 5.10
N VAL A 54 -34.21 -3.85 5.75
CA VAL A 54 -34.54 -4.63 6.96
C VAL A 54 -34.44 -6.15 6.74
N ALA A 55 -34.87 -6.65 5.58
CA ALA A 55 -34.87 -8.08 5.25
C ALA A 55 -33.50 -8.63 4.77
N LEU A 56 -32.42 -7.84 4.83
CA LEU A 56 -31.08 -8.30 4.47
C LEU A 56 -30.53 -9.25 5.54
N SER A 57 -30.18 -10.47 5.17
CA SER A 57 -29.59 -11.44 6.10
C SER A 57 -28.08 -11.22 6.29
N LEU A 58 -27.53 -11.78 7.37
CA LEU A 58 -26.09 -11.78 7.61
C LEU A 58 -25.31 -12.50 6.50
N ARG A 59 -25.84 -13.61 5.98
CA ARG A 59 -25.23 -14.36 4.86
C ARG A 59 -25.19 -13.53 3.57
N GLN A 60 -26.25 -12.75 3.32
CA GLN A 60 -26.28 -11.85 2.18
C GLN A 60 -25.28 -10.70 2.32
N ALA A 61 -25.08 -10.17 3.53
CA ALA A 61 -24.03 -9.20 3.79
C ALA A 61 -22.62 -9.77 3.55
N CYS A 62 -22.36 -11.01 3.98
CA CYS A 62 -21.10 -11.71 3.63
C CYS A 62 -20.89 -11.80 2.12
N LEU A 63 -21.93 -12.19 1.39
CA LEU A 63 -21.87 -12.38 -0.07
C LEU A 63 -21.60 -11.06 -0.80
N LEU A 64 -22.28 -9.96 -0.40
CA LEU A 64 -21.99 -8.63 -0.94
C LEU A 64 -20.55 -8.21 -0.67
N GLY A 65 -20.03 -8.52 0.52
CA GLY A 65 -18.66 -8.20 0.90
C GLY A 65 -17.64 -9.02 0.10
N LEU A 66 -17.95 -10.29 -0.14
CA LEU A 66 -17.11 -11.18 -0.94
C LEU A 66 -17.02 -10.67 -2.39
N SER A 67 -18.16 -10.40 -3.02
CA SER A 67 -18.21 -9.95 -4.41
C SER A 67 -17.57 -8.58 -4.61
N LEU A 68 -17.84 -7.63 -3.71
CA LEU A 68 -17.20 -6.31 -3.73
C LEU A 68 -15.68 -6.44 -3.63
N ALA A 69 -15.19 -7.22 -2.67
CA ALA A 69 -13.76 -7.33 -2.42
C ALA A 69 -13.03 -8.12 -3.50
N LEU A 70 -13.68 -9.11 -4.12
CA LEU A 70 -13.12 -9.79 -5.28
C LEU A 70 -12.89 -8.81 -6.43
N ILE A 71 -13.83 -7.91 -6.71
CA ILE A 71 -13.64 -6.85 -7.72
C ILE A 71 -12.47 -5.94 -7.32
N VAL A 72 -12.43 -5.49 -6.06
CA VAL A 72 -11.39 -4.58 -5.56
C VAL A 72 -10.01 -5.22 -5.65
N PHE A 73 -9.81 -6.41 -5.08
CA PHE A 73 -8.50 -7.06 -5.02
C PHE A 73 -8.06 -7.61 -6.35
N TYR A 74 -8.95 -8.25 -7.12
CA TYR A 74 -8.59 -8.77 -8.43
C TYR A 74 -8.19 -7.63 -9.38
N GLY A 75 -8.94 -6.52 -9.38
CA GLY A 75 -8.55 -5.32 -10.14
C GLY A 75 -7.21 -4.75 -9.67
N SER A 76 -7.02 -4.65 -8.35
CA SER A 76 -5.77 -4.14 -7.74
C SER A 76 -4.55 -5.03 -7.97
N PHE A 77 -4.76 -6.33 -8.22
CA PHE A 77 -3.71 -7.32 -8.43
C PHE A 77 -3.37 -7.58 -9.90
N SER A 78 -4.00 -6.86 -10.83
CA SER A 78 -3.74 -7.03 -12.27
C SER A 78 -2.24 -7.00 -12.63
N TRP A 79 -1.45 -6.17 -11.94
CA TRP A 79 0.00 -6.07 -12.14
C TRP A 79 0.78 -7.33 -11.72
N LEU A 80 0.28 -8.14 -10.78
CA LEU A 80 0.95 -9.37 -10.31
C LEU A 80 1.05 -10.44 -11.40
N THR A 81 0.20 -10.37 -12.44
CA THR A 81 0.32 -11.29 -13.58
C THR A 81 1.63 -11.12 -14.34
N PHE A 82 2.15 -9.89 -14.42
CA PHE A 82 3.38 -9.61 -15.17
C PHE A 82 4.57 -10.41 -14.65
N PRO A 83 4.97 -10.35 -13.37
CA PRO A 83 6.11 -11.13 -12.89
C PRO A 83 5.89 -12.64 -12.97
N ILE A 84 4.66 -13.12 -12.74
CA ILE A 84 4.33 -14.55 -12.80
C ILE A 84 4.51 -15.10 -14.24
N VAL A 85 4.07 -14.34 -15.24
CA VAL A 85 4.19 -14.73 -16.65
C VAL A 85 5.61 -14.50 -17.16
N HIS A 86 6.14 -13.30 -16.97
CA HIS A 86 7.40 -12.86 -17.59
C HIS A 86 8.63 -13.48 -16.92
N TYR A 87 8.68 -13.51 -15.59
CA TYR A 87 9.81 -14.08 -14.85
C TYR A 87 9.58 -15.53 -14.43
N GLY A 88 8.34 -15.89 -14.09
CA GLY A 88 7.98 -17.25 -13.68
C GLY A 88 7.74 -18.23 -14.84
N GLY A 89 7.61 -17.74 -16.07
CA GLY A 89 7.34 -18.59 -17.25
C GLY A 89 5.96 -19.25 -17.24
N VAL A 90 5.05 -18.81 -16.36
CA VAL A 90 3.72 -19.41 -16.22
C VAL A 90 2.82 -18.94 -17.36
N PRO A 91 2.07 -19.83 -18.05
CA PRO A 91 1.11 -19.43 -19.07
C PRO A 91 0.10 -18.42 -18.54
N ALA A 92 -0.19 -17.37 -19.31
CA ALA A 92 -1.05 -16.27 -18.88
C ALA A 92 -2.40 -16.71 -18.29
N PRO A 93 -3.18 -17.65 -18.90
CA PRO A 93 -4.45 -18.09 -18.32
C PRO A 93 -4.31 -18.67 -16.90
N ILE A 94 -3.22 -19.39 -16.63
CA ILE A 94 -2.92 -19.95 -15.32
C ILE A 94 -2.55 -18.84 -14.34
N ALA A 95 -1.73 -17.87 -14.76
CA ALA A 95 -1.36 -16.72 -13.93
C ALA A 95 -2.59 -15.92 -13.47
N TYR A 96 -3.53 -15.64 -14.37
CA TYR A 96 -4.78 -14.97 -14.02
C TYR A 96 -5.66 -15.81 -13.08
N ALA A 97 -5.72 -17.13 -13.27
CA ALA A 97 -6.44 -18.01 -12.36
C ALA A 97 -5.80 -18.04 -10.95
N LEU A 98 -4.47 -18.03 -10.87
CA LEU A 98 -3.75 -18.02 -9.59
C LEU A 98 -4.01 -16.73 -8.78
N LEU A 99 -4.26 -15.59 -9.42
CA LEU A 99 -4.62 -14.34 -8.72
C LEU A 99 -5.94 -14.43 -7.94
N LEU A 100 -6.83 -15.36 -8.29
CA LEU A 100 -8.07 -15.57 -7.54
C LEU A 100 -7.79 -16.02 -6.11
N ILE A 101 -6.68 -16.73 -5.86
CA ILE A 101 -6.34 -17.25 -4.53
C ILE A 101 -6.09 -16.09 -3.53
N PRO A 102 -5.11 -15.19 -3.73
CA PRO A 102 -4.92 -14.08 -2.81
C PRO A 102 -6.11 -13.13 -2.80
N ALA A 103 -6.78 -12.90 -3.94
CA ALA A 103 -7.99 -12.08 -3.99
C ALA A 103 -9.10 -12.65 -3.09
N LEU A 104 -9.33 -13.96 -3.13
CA LEU A 104 -10.34 -14.64 -2.32
C LEU A 104 -9.99 -14.58 -0.83
N VAL A 105 -8.73 -14.88 -0.47
CA VAL A 105 -8.26 -14.81 0.93
C VAL A 105 -8.47 -13.43 1.51
N LEU A 106 -8.09 -12.37 0.79
CA LEU A 106 -8.29 -10.99 1.27
C LEU A 106 -9.76 -10.57 1.28
N SER A 107 -10.57 -11.12 0.38
CA SER A 107 -12.01 -10.83 0.32
C SER A 107 -12.77 -11.34 1.55
N LEU A 108 -12.28 -12.38 2.22
CA LEU A 108 -12.88 -12.89 3.47
C LEU A 108 -12.92 -11.82 4.57
N PHE A 109 -11.94 -10.92 4.63
CA PHE A 109 -11.93 -9.81 5.60
C PHE A 109 -13.05 -8.80 5.31
N PHE A 110 -13.35 -8.52 4.04
CA PHE A 110 -14.47 -7.65 3.68
C PHE A 110 -15.83 -8.32 3.89
N SER A 111 -15.93 -9.63 3.64
CA SER A 111 -17.12 -10.42 4.00
C SER A 111 -17.37 -10.39 5.50
N ALA A 112 -16.32 -10.56 6.32
CA ALA A 112 -16.40 -10.45 7.77
C ALA A 112 -16.79 -9.02 8.21
N PHE A 113 -16.25 -8.00 7.54
CA PHE A 113 -16.59 -6.60 7.79
C PHE A 113 -18.08 -6.33 7.58
N LEU A 114 -18.63 -6.67 6.42
CA LEU A 114 -20.05 -6.44 6.15
C LEU A 114 -20.95 -7.31 7.02
N TRP A 115 -20.52 -8.51 7.38
CA TRP A 115 -21.21 -9.32 8.37
C TRP A 115 -21.30 -8.60 9.72
N LEU A 116 -20.17 -8.08 10.23
CA LEU A 116 -20.12 -7.37 11.51
C LEU A 116 -20.94 -6.08 11.49
N VAL A 117 -20.85 -5.29 10.41
CA VAL A 117 -21.68 -4.09 10.24
C VAL A 117 -23.16 -4.47 10.23
N ARG A 118 -23.55 -5.50 9.49
CA ARG A 118 -24.95 -5.93 9.46
C ARG A 118 -25.40 -6.45 10.82
N TRP A 119 -24.57 -7.20 11.52
CA TRP A 119 -24.83 -7.64 12.89
C TRP A 119 -25.05 -6.44 13.82
N GLY A 120 -24.20 -5.41 13.73
CA GLY A 120 -24.36 -4.19 14.50
C GLY A 120 -25.68 -3.46 14.19
N ILE A 121 -26.04 -3.35 12.92
CA ILE A 121 -27.32 -2.75 12.49
C ILE A 121 -28.52 -3.55 13.02
N VAL A 122 -28.46 -4.88 13.01
CA VAL A 122 -29.53 -5.72 13.56
C VAL A 122 -29.64 -5.54 15.09
N ARG A 123 -28.50 -5.43 15.78
CA ARG A 123 -28.44 -5.38 17.25
C ARG A 123 -28.79 -4.01 17.83
N TRP A 124 -28.43 -2.93 17.14
CA TRP A 124 -28.53 -1.53 17.63
C TRP A 124 -29.30 -0.62 16.67
N GLY A 125 -29.99 -1.18 15.67
CA GLY A 125 -30.74 -0.42 14.68
C GLY A 125 -29.84 0.53 13.89
N ARG A 126 -30.32 1.76 13.68
CA ARG A 126 -29.60 2.79 12.90
C ARG A 126 -28.26 3.19 13.52
N VAL A 127 -28.14 3.14 14.84
CA VAL A 127 -26.89 3.44 15.56
C VAL A 127 -25.79 2.43 15.22
N GLY A 128 -26.18 1.20 14.87
CA GLY A 128 -25.25 0.14 14.47
C GLY A 128 -24.41 0.47 13.24
N VAL A 129 -24.78 1.46 12.42
CA VAL A 129 -23.92 1.92 11.31
C VAL A 129 -22.61 2.54 11.82
N LEU A 130 -22.63 3.17 12.99
CA LEU A 130 -21.46 3.83 13.57
C LEU A 130 -20.37 2.86 14.05
N THR A 131 -20.66 1.55 14.09
CA THR A 131 -19.64 0.53 14.40
C THR A 131 -18.77 0.19 13.19
N ALA A 132 -19.16 0.62 11.98
CA ALA A 132 -18.42 0.36 10.75
C ALA A 132 -16.92 0.76 10.82
N PRO A 133 -16.54 1.99 11.20
CA PRO A 133 -15.12 2.37 11.30
C PRO A 133 -14.32 1.51 12.29
N LEU A 134 -14.95 1.04 13.38
CA LEU A 134 -14.29 0.16 14.36
C LEU A 134 -14.03 -1.23 13.78
N PHE A 135 -15.04 -1.84 13.15
CA PHE A 135 -14.90 -3.16 12.55
C PHE A 135 -13.93 -3.16 11.36
N TRP A 136 -13.94 -2.09 10.56
CA TRP A 136 -13.01 -1.94 9.45
C TRP A 136 -11.56 -1.96 9.91
N VAL A 137 -11.22 -1.12 10.87
CA VAL A 137 -9.83 -1.02 11.35
C VAL A 137 -9.39 -2.29 12.07
N ALA A 138 -10.28 -2.92 12.85
CA ALA A 138 -9.99 -4.22 13.47
C ALA A 138 -9.67 -5.29 12.42
N LEU A 139 -10.42 -5.33 11.31
CA LEU A 139 -10.21 -6.29 10.24
C LEU A 139 -9.03 -5.94 9.33
N GLU A 140 -8.74 -4.66 9.10
CA GLU A 140 -7.50 -4.25 8.42
C GLU A 140 -6.27 -4.65 9.23
N TRP A 141 -6.29 -4.42 10.55
CA TRP A 141 -5.23 -4.85 11.44
C TRP A 141 -5.09 -6.38 11.43
N ALA A 142 -6.20 -7.11 11.53
CA ALA A 142 -6.20 -8.57 11.47
C ALA A 142 -5.65 -9.07 10.12
N ARG A 143 -6.02 -8.42 9.00
CA ARG A 143 -5.52 -8.72 7.66
C ARG A 143 -4.01 -8.60 7.62
N VAL A 144 -3.45 -7.45 8.01
CA VAL A 144 -2.00 -7.21 8.05
C VAL A 144 -1.27 -8.24 8.92
N ARG A 145 -1.84 -8.62 10.07
CA ARG A 145 -1.22 -9.57 11.00
C ARG A 145 -1.29 -11.01 10.53
N LEU A 146 -2.44 -11.46 10.01
CA LEU A 146 -2.69 -12.84 9.64
C LEU A 146 -2.10 -13.19 8.28
N THR A 147 -2.22 -12.29 7.30
CA THR A 147 -1.68 -12.54 5.95
C THR A 147 -0.24 -12.07 5.82
N ARG A 148 0.27 -11.29 6.79
CA ARG A 148 1.57 -10.59 6.72
C ARG A 148 1.67 -9.59 5.57
N HIS A 149 0.56 -9.30 4.89
CA HIS A 149 0.48 -8.42 3.74
C HIS A 149 -0.44 -7.22 4.04
N GLY A 150 0.10 -6.01 3.89
CA GLY A 150 -0.63 -4.75 4.06
C GLY A 150 -1.10 -4.09 2.76
N TRP A 151 -1.33 -4.88 1.71
CA TRP A 151 -1.68 -4.33 0.39
C TRP A 151 -3.01 -3.58 0.43
N ASN A 152 -3.04 -2.35 -0.12
CA ASN A 152 -4.23 -1.48 -0.18
C ASN A 152 -4.97 -1.36 1.16
N LEU A 153 -4.29 -0.91 2.21
CA LEU A 153 -4.99 -0.35 3.38
C LEU A 153 -5.74 0.90 2.95
N PHE A 154 -6.98 1.09 3.41
CA PHE A 154 -7.86 2.15 2.95
C PHE A 154 -7.26 3.54 3.15
N GLY A 155 -6.57 3.75 4.28
CA GLY A 155 -5.86 4.98 4.58
C GLY A 155 -4.74 5.34 3.59
N TYR A 156 -4.15 4.36 2.89
CA TYR A 156 -3.13 4.63 1.87
C TYR A 156 -3.68 5.34 0.64
N SER A 157 -4.99 5.30 0.40
CA SER A 157 -5.61 6.12 -0.65
C SER A 157 -5.35 7.63 -0.48
N GLN A 158 -5.02 8.08 0.73
CA GLN A 158 -4.77 9.49 1.04
C GLN A 158 -3.28 9.87 1.02
N ALA A 159 -2.38 8.95 0.67
CA ALA A 159 -0.93 9.15 0.81
C ALA A 159 -0.37 10.32 -0.01
N SER A 160 -1.02 10.68 -1.12
CA SER A 160 -0.63 11.80 -1.98
C SER A 160 -1.03 13.18 -1.43
N VAL A 161 -1.78 13.24 -0.33
CA VAL A 161 -2.23 14.49 0.29
C VAL A 161 -1.73 14.56 1.74
N PRO A 162 -0.54 15.13 1.98
CA PRO A 162 0.09 15.19 3.30
C PRO A 162 -0.82 15.74 4.40
N GLU A 163 -1.67 16.72 4.09
CA GLU A 163 -2.62 17.32 5.02
C GLU A 163 -3.59 16.27 5.60
N LEU A 164 -4.03 15.29 4.81
CA LEU A 164 -5.03 14.32 5.25
C LEU A 164 -4.45 13.20 6.13
N ILE A 165 -3.12 13.01 6.10
CA ILE A 165 -2.46 11.87 6.75
C ILE A 165 -1.76 12.22 8.05
N GLN A 166 -1.85 13.47 8.54
CA GLN A 166 -1.11 13.90 9.73
C GLN A 166 -1.44 13.08 10.98
N ILE A 167 -2.65 12.54 11.10
CA ILE A 167 -3.02 11.63 12.20
C ILE A 167 -2.18 10.35 12.23
N ALA A 168 -1.65 9.92 11.07
CA ALA A 168 -0.85 8.70 10.94
C ALA A 168 0.43 8.73 11.77
N ARG A 169 0.91 9.91 12.19
CA ARG A 169 2.04 10.05 13.13
C ARG A 169 1.81 9.32 14.47
N GLY A 170 0.54 9.25 14.92
CA GLY A 170 0.18 8.62 16.21
C GLY A 170 -0.58 7.31 16.02
N THR A 171 -1.40 7.19 14.98
CA THR A 171 -2.28 6.03 14.77
C THR A 171 -1.82 5.09 13.66
N GLY A 172 -0.79 5.46 12.91
CA GLY A 172 -0.47 4.85 11.62
C GLY A 172 -1.61 5.02 10.60
N ALA A 173 -1.50 4.29 9.47
CA ALA A 173 -2.47 4.33 8.39
C ALA A 173 -3.90 3.92 8.82
N LEU A 174 -4.02 3.11 9.87
CA LEU A 174 -5.30 2.64 10.40
C LEU A 174 -6.19 3.76 10.94
N GLY A 175 -5.61 4.82 11.52
CA GLY A 175 -6.41 5.98 11.94
C GLY A 175 -6.91 6.81 10.76
N VAL A 176 -6.19 6.82 9.63
CA VAL A 176 -6.68 7.42 8.38
C VAL A 176 -7.85 6.59 7.84
N SER A 177 -7.71 5.25 7.79
CA SER A 177 -8.81 4.34 7.43
C SER A 177 -10.05 4.55 8.30
N PHE A 178 -9.86 4.75 9.61
CA PHE A 178 -10.94 5.05 10.56
C PHE A 178 -11.71 6.31 10.15
N LEU A 179 -11.00 7.41 9.89
CA LEU A 179 -11.61 8.70 9.53
C LEU A 179 -12.41 8.62 8.23
N LEU A 180 -11.88 7.95 7.20
CA LEU A 180 -12.58 7.77 5.93
C LEU A 180 -13.89 7.02 6.10
N LEU A 181 -13.87 5.91 6.85
CA LEU A 181 -15.08 5.14 7.09
C LEU A 181 -16.05 5.86 8.03
N LEU A 182 -15.52 6.62 9.01
CA LEU A 182 -16.31 7.45 9.91
C LEU A 182 -17.08 8.52 9.12
N ALA A 183 -16.44 9.13 8.12
CA ALA A 183 -17.07 10.10 7.22
C ALA A 183 -18.33 9.52 6.57
N SER A 184 -18.18 8.34 5.96
CA SER A 184 -19.28 7.60 5.32
C SER A 184 -20.34 7.16 6.34
N ALA A 185 -19.93 6.65 7.51
CA ALA A 185 -20.84 6.15 8.53
C ALA A 185 -21.68 7.27 9.18
N LEU A 186 -21.09 8.43 9.45
CA LEU A 186 -21.79 9.61 9.98
C LEU A 186 -22.80 10.13 8.97
N GLY A 187 -22.42 10.28 7.70
CA GLY A 187 -23.33 10.71 6.64
C GLY A 187 -24.55 9.80 6.52
N VAL A 188 -24.34 8.48 6.54
CA VAL A 188 -25.43 7.50 6.55
C VAL A 188 -26.28 7.61 7.83
N PHE A 189 -25.65 7.70 8.99
CA PHE A 189 -26.34 7.78 10.28
C PHE A 189 -27.30 8.96 10.36
N PHE A 190 -26.86 10.17 9.97
CA PHE A 190 -27.72 11.34 9.94
C PHE A 190 -28.78 11.27 8.83
N ALA A 191 -28.42 10.78 7.63
CA ALA A 191 -29.39 10.60 6.55
C ALA A 191 -30.52 9.64 6.91
N LEU A 192 -30.27 8.60 7.71
CA LEU A 192 -31.31 7.67 8.17
C LEU A 192 -32.35 8.33 9.10
N ARG A 193 -32.07 9.51 9.65
CA ARG A 193 -33.01 10.29 10.50
C ARG A 193 -33.91 11.21 9.70
N GLU A 194 -33.57 11.47 8.44
CA GLU A 194 -34.33 12.40 7.60
C GLU A 194 -35.47 11.70 6.83
N THR A 195 -36.60 12.39 6.74
CA THR A 195 -37.76 11.94 5.96
C THR A 195 -37.70 12.41 4.50
N THR A 196 -37.21 13.63 4.28
CA THR A 196 -37.14 14.24 2.93
C THR A 196 -35.87 13.88 2.17
N ARG A 197 -35.98 13.64 0.86
CA ARG A 197 -34.86 13.21 0.00
C ARG A 197 -33.70 14.21 -0.04
N TRP A 198 -33.98 15.50 -0.17
CA TRP A 198 -32.92 16.51 -0.28
C TRP A 198 -32.09 16.61 1.01
N ARG A 199 -32.72 16.57 2.20
CA ARG A 199 -32.01 16.53 3.49
C ARG A 199 -31.15 15.28 3.64
N ARG A 200 -31.63 14.12 3.16
CA ARG A 200 -30.80 12.90 3.11
C ARG A 200 -29.54 13.12 2.30
N VAL A 201 -29.66 13.67 1.09
CA VAL A 201 -28.50 13.95 0.22
C VAL A 201 -27.54 14.92 0.89
N ILE A 202 -28.05 15.95 1.57
CA ILE A 202 -27.21 16.88 2.35
C ILE A 202 -26.37 16.13 3.38
N TRP A 203 -26.93 15.19 4.15
CA TRP A 203 -26.12 14.44 5.11
C TRP A 203 -25.17 13.43 4.45
N LEU A 204 -25.64 12.73 3.41
CA LEU A 204 -24.81 11.76 2.68
C LEU A 204 -23.58 12.42 2.04
N VAL A 205 -23.69 13.66 1.55
CA VAL A 205 -22.58 14.36 0.89
C VAL A 205 -21.88 15.33 1.83
N GLY A 206 -22.66 16.09 2.60
CA GLY A 206 -22.17 17.15 3.48
C GLY A 206 -21.34 16.63 4.65
N CYS A 207 -21.72 15.52 5.30
CA CYS A 207 -20.90 14.97 6.39
C CYS A 207 -19.49 14.57 5.93
N PRO A 208 -19.33 13.80 4.84
CA PRO A 208 -18.00 13.51 4.30
C PRO A 208 -17.21 14.76 3.94
N LEU A 209 -17.84 15.75 3.30
CA LEU A 209 -17.16 17.01 2.92
C LEU A 209 -16.71 17.83 4.13
N VAL A 210 -17.56 17.93 5.16
CA VAL A 210 -17.23 18.63 6.41
C VAL A 210 -16.09 17.92 7.13
N LEU A 211 -16.15 16.59 7.28
CA LEU A 211 -15.09 15.85 7.94
C LEU A 211 -13.78 15.91 7.15
N PHE A 212 -13.84 15.81 5.82
CA PHE A 212 -12.72 16.05 4.92
C PHE A 212 -12.10 17.43 5.18
N GLY A 213 -12.90 18.50 5.16
CA GLY A 213 -12.43 19.86 5.40
C GLY A 213 -11.78 20.02 6.77
N LEU A 214 -12.41 19.49 7.83
CA LEU A 214 -11.86 19.51 9.18
C LEU A 214 -10.50 18.81 9.27
N VAL A 215 -10.39 17.61 8.67
CA VAL A 215 -9.14 16.83 8.67
C VAL A 215 -8.06 17.55 7.85
N PHE A 216 -8.41 18.10 6.69
CA PHE A 216 -7.49 18.86 5.84
C PHE A 216 -6.95 20.10 6.54
N PHE A 217 -7.81 20.94 7.12
CA PHE A 217 -7.37 22.17 7.80
C PHE A 217 -6.61 21.88 9.10
N ALA A 218 -7.04 20.89 9.88
CA ALA A 218 -6.31 20.44 11.07
C ALA A 218 -4.92 19.90 10.70
N GLY A 219 -4.85 19.11 9.62
CA GLY A 219 -3.59 18.58 9.12
C GLY A 219 -2.67 19.65 8.54
N ARG A 220 -3.21 20.64 7.83
CA ARG A 220 -2.45 21.80 7.37
C ARG A 220 -1.82 22.55 8.54
N ALA A 221 -2.57 22.75 9.64
CA ALA A 221 -2.07 23.38 10.85
C ALA A 221 -1.07 22.50 11.63
N ALA A 222 -1.17 21.18 11.51
CA ALA A 222 -0.28 20.22 12.18
C ALA A 222 0.98 19.88 11.38
N ARG A 223 1.10 20.37 10.14
CA ARG A 223 2.21 20.03 9.24
C ARG A 223 3.52 20.56 9.85
N PRO A 224 4.56 19.72 9.97
CA PRO A 224 5.85 20.19 10.45
C PRO A 224 6.45 21.16 9.43
N GLU A 225 6.81 22.35 9.89
CA GLU A 225 7.59 23.31 9.10
C GLU A 225 9.09 23.02 9.26
N VAL A 226 9.81 23.04 8.14
CA VAL A 226 11.28 22.97 8.16
C VAL A 226 11.78 24.31 8.68
N ARG A 227 12.45 24.30 9.85
CA ARG A 227 13.00 25.52 10.44
C ARG A 227 14.14 26.04 9.58
N PRO A 228 14.22 27.35 9.31
CA PRO A 228 15.41 27.94 8.71
C PRO A 228 16.67 27.56 9.50
N GLY A 229 17.72 27.12 8.80
CA GLY A 229 18.99 26.74 9.41
C GLY A 229 19.11 25.29 9.90
N THR A 230 18.12 24.41 9.67
CA THR A 230 18.34 22.96 9.87
C THR A 230 19.37 22.44 8.89
N SER A 231 20.37 21.71 9.40
CA SER A 231 21.37 21.02 8.59
C SER A 231 20.67 20.10 7.59
N ALA A 232 20.96 20.29 6.30
CA ALA A 232 20.47 19.45 5.23
C ALA A 232 21.51 18.39 4.85
N VAL A 233 21.05 17.22 4.46
CA VAL A 233 21.89 16.19 3.82
C VAL A 233 21.57 16.22 2.33
N HIS A 234 22.59 16.31 1.49
CA HIS A 234 22.40 16.22 0.05
C HIS A 234 22.26 14.76 -0.35
N VAL A 235 21.11 14.38 -0.87
CA VAL A 235 20.80 12.99 -1.24
C VAL A 235 20.80 12.86 -2.76
N PHE A 236 21.64 11.96 -3.26
CA PHE A 236 21.75 11.56 -4.66
C PHE A 236 21.26 10.12 -4.76
N ALA A 237 20.21 9.86 -5.53
CA ALA A 237 19.69 8.51 -5.75
C ALA A 237 19.85 8.14 -7.22
N VAL A 238 20.54 7.04 -7.49
CA VAL A 238 20.86 6.59 -8.85
C VAL A 238 19.88 5.51 -9.28
N GLN A 239 19.30 5.65 -10.47
CA GLN A 239 18.40 4.64 -11.03
C GLN A 239 18.99 4.06 -12.32
N PRO A 240 19.77 2.98 -12.24
CA PRO A 240 20.53 2.43 -13.37
C PRO A 240 19.67 1.76 -14.44
N VAL A 241 18.42 1.37 -14.12
CA VAL A 241 17.53 0.61 -15.02
C VAL A 241 18.23 -0.65 -15.54
N ILE A 242 18.68 -1.52 -14.63
CA ILE A 242 19.31 -2.80 -15.00
C ILE A 242 18.24 -3.74 -15.59
N PRO A 243 18.38 -4.18 -16.85
CA PRO A 243 17.39 -5.08 -17.46
C PRO A 243 17.48 -6.48 -16.84
N VAL A 244 16.36 -6.98 -16.32
CA VAL A 244 16.20 -8.40 -16.00
C VAL A 244 15.63 -9.08 -17.24
N LEU A 245 16.50 -9.70 -18.04
CA LEU A 245 16.07 -10.42 -19.25
C LEU A 245 15.54 -11.80 -18.86
N GLY A 246 14.21 -11.96 -18.90
CA GLY A 246 13.50 -13.21 -18.69
C GLY A 246 12.71 -13.61 -19.94
N GLY A 247 13.00 -14.79 -20.48
CA GLY A 247 12.26 -15.42 -21.57
C GLY A 247 12.25 -16.95 -21.40
N SER A 248 11.67 -17.66 -22.36
CA SER A 248 11.53 -19.13 -22.36
C SER A 248 12.84 -19.94 -22.27
N ALA A 249 14.00 -19.29 -22.36
CA ALA A 249 15.33 -19.90 -22.29
C ALA A 249 16.03 -19.75 -20.92
N GLY A 250 15.33 -19.26 -19.89
CA GLY A 250 15.87 -19.07 -18.54
C GLY A 250 16.31 -17.62 -18.26
N LEU A 251 16.28 -17.24 -16.97
CA LEU A 251 16.75 -15.94 -16.51
C LEU A 251 18.27 -15.84 -16.73
N ARG A 252 18.72 -14.87 -17.52
CA ARG A 252 20.15 -14.53 -17.58
C ARG A 252 20.44 -13.53 -16.48
N ALA A 253 21.37 -13.88 -15.58
CA ALA A 253 21.88 -12.91 -14.63
C ALA A 253 22.40 -11.69 -15.41
N PRO A 254 22.11 -10.45 -14.96
CA PRO A 254 22.70 -9.26 -15.56
C PRO A 254 24.23 -9.38 -15.52
N ASP A 255 24.90 -8.82 -16.53
CA ASP A 255 26.35 -8.64 -16.46
C ASP A 255 26.65 -7.73 -15.26
N VAL A 256 27.27 -8.31 -14.23
CA VAL A 256 27.55 -7.64 -12.97
C VAL A 256 28.53 -6.49 -13.17
N ILE A 257 29.51 -6.64 -14.07
CA ILE A 257 30.52 -5.63 -14.36
C ILE A 257 29.87 -4.47 -15.12
N GLU A 258 29.07 -4.76 -16.15
CA GLU A 258 28.33 -3.71 -16.88
C GLU A 258 27.38 -2.95 -15.93
N SER A 259 26.66 -3.69 -15.09
CA SER A 259 25.69 -3.13 -14.15
C SER A 259 26.37 -2.25 -13.10
N LEU A 260 27.50 -2.69 -12.54
CA LEU A 260 28.33 -1.91 -11.61
C LEU A 260 28.86 -0.65 -12.29
N ASN A 261 29.44 -0.79 -13.48
CA ASN A 261 29.96 0.35 -14.25
C ASN A 261 28.85 1.37 -14.56
N ARG A 262 27.62 0.91 -14.80
CA ARG A 262 26.47 1.80 -15.00
C ARG A 262 26.11 2.58 -13.74
N HIS A 263 26.12 1.94 -12.57
CA HIS A 263 25.92 2.64 -11.30
C HIS A 263 27.01 3.68 -11.05
N LEU A 264 28.27 3.32 -11.30
CA LEU A 264 29.42 4.21 -11.10
C LEU A 264 29.33 5.44 -12.02
N ARG A 265 29.09 5.25 -13.32
CA ARG A 265 28.95 6.38 -14.27
C ARG A 265 27.83 7.33 -13.86
N LEU A 266 26.63 6.82 -13.60
CA LEU A 266 25.50 7.65 -13.18
C LEU A 266 25.75 8.35 -11.83
N SER A 267 26.52 7.71 -10.94
CA SER A 267 26.94 8.32 -9.69
C SER A 267 27.90 9.48 -9.95
N GLU A 268 28.89 9.30 -10.81
CA GLU A 268 29.83 10.36 -11.18
C GLU A 268 29.11 11.54 -11.86
N ASP A 269 28.18 11.26 -12.77
CA ASP A 269 27.36 12.27 -13.45
C ASP A 269 26.58 13.12 -12.44
N VAL A 270 25.81 12.48 -11.56
CA VAL A 270 24.98 13.22 -10.58
C VAL A 270 25.82 13.95 -9.54
N LEU A 271 26.99 13.42 -9.18
CA LEU A 271 27.92 14.06 -8.25
C LEU A 271 28.66 15.25 -8.89
N ALA A 272 28.86 15.23 -10.21
CA ALA A 272 29.45 16.34 -10.96
C ALA A 272 28.44 17.49 -11.18
N GLU A 273 27.19 17.16 -11.47
CA GLU A 273 26.09 18.14 -11.59
C GLU A 273 25.72 18.75 -10.23
N GLY A 274 25.82 17.96 -9.16
CA GLY A 274 25.55 18.37 -7.79
C GLY A 274 26.59 19.36 -7.24
N LYS A 275 26.47 20.64 -7.61
CA LYS A 275 27.17 21.77 -6.96
C LYS A 275 26.64 21.96 -5.53
N SER A 276 27.07 21.14 -4.59
CA SER A 276 26.77 21.34 -3.16
C SER A 276 27.99 21.90 -2.44
N ASP A 277 27.83 23.02 -1.74
CA ASP A 277 28.89 23.73 -1.01
C ASP A 277 29.36 23.04 0.30
N GLY A 278 29.10 21.75 0.48
CA GLY A 278 29.70 20.99 1.58
C GLY A 278 29.11 19.59 1.87
N PRO A 279 29.82 18.77 2.67
CA PRO A 279 29.31 17.52 3.22
C PRO A 279 28.22 17.75 4.31
N PRO A 280 27.36 16.75 4.61
CA PRO A 280 27.39 15.36 4.13
C PRO A 280 26.61 15.15 2.82
N ARG A 281 27.21 14.35 1.93
CA ARG A 281 26.61 13.88 0.67
C ARG A 281 26.29 12.39 0.80
N LEU A 282 25.03 12.01 0.62
CA LEU A 282 24.56 10.63 0.63
C LEU A 282 24.27 10.20 -0.81
N LEU A 283 24.96 9.18 -1.29
CA LEU A 283 24.71 8.53 -2.57
C LEU A 283 24.01 7.19 -2.31
N ILE A 284 22.89 6.96 -2.99
CA ILE A 284 22.04 5.78 -2.81
C ILE A 284 22.01 4.97 -4.10
N TRP A 285 22.41 3.71 -3.99
CA TRP A 285 22.17 2.67 -4.98
C TRP A 285 21.00 1.80 -4.54
N PRO A 286 20.05 1.49 -5.45
CA PRO A 286 18.85 0.74 -5.12
C PRO A 286 19.16 -0.75 -4.90
N GLU A 287 18.16 -1.49 -4.42
CA GLU A 287 18.15 -2.94 -4.58
C GLU A 287 18.20 -3.28 -6.07
N SER A 288 19.10 -4.17 -6.47
CA SER A 288 19.31 -4.52 -7.86
C SER A 288 19.51 -6.02 -8.01
N PRO A 289 19.24 -6.61 -9.19
CA PRO A 289 19.53 -8.01 -9.48
C PRO A 289 21.03 -8.34 -9.55
N MET A 290 21.91 -7.44 -9.12
CA MET A 290 23.35 -7.66 -9.10
C MET A 290 23.73 -8.46 -7.85
N ASN A 291 24.33 -9.63 -8.04
CA ASN A 291 24.89 -10.44 -6.95
C ASN A 291 26.24 -9.90 -6.47
N LEU A 292 26.31 -8.62 -6.12
CA LEU A 292 27.51 -8.01 -5.54
C LEU A 292 27.67 -8.51 -4.10
N SER A 293 28.86 -8.96 -3.72
CA SER A 293 29.15 -9.36 -2.34
C SER A 293 30.37 -8.59 -1.82
N LEU A 294 30.14 -7.73 -0.84
CA LEU A 294 31.23 -7.00 -0.17
C LEU A 294 32.01 -7.89 0.82
N ASP A 295 31.43 -9.04 1.22
CA ASP A 295 32.05 -9.95 2.19
C ASP A 295 32.94 -11.01 1.53
N GLU A 296 32.72 -11.30 0.24
CA GLU A 296 33.52 -12.28 -0.51
C GLU A 296 34.45 -11.65 -1.55
N ASP A 297 34.10 -10.47 -2.09
CA ASP A 297 34.92 -9.76 -3.08
C ASP A 297 35.65 -8.57 -2.43
N GLU A 298 36.84 -8.85 -1.89
CA GLU A 298 37.70 -7.83 -1.26
C GLU A 298 38.10 -6.73 -2.25
N ALA A 299 38.28 -7.06 -3.53
CA ALA A 299 38.67 -6.10 -4.56
C ALA A 299 37.53 -5.11 -4.84
N LEU A 300 36.30 -5.60 -4.96
CA LEU A 300 35.10 -4.78 -5.08
C LEU A 300 34.91 -3.90 -3.83
N ALA A 301 35.04 -4.47 -2.64
CA ALA A 301 34.90 -3.72 -1.39
C ALA A 301 35.93 -2.58 -1.30
N ALA A 302 37.20 -2.87 -1.62
CA ALA A 302 38.26 -1.87 -1.66
C ALA A 302 38.01 -0.79 -2.72
N TYR A 303 37.52 -1.19 -3.90
CA TYR A 303 37.18 -0.27 -4.98
C TYR A 303 36.05 0.71 -4.58
N LEU A 304 34.98 0.20 -3.97
CA LEU A 304 33.87 1.03 -3.50
C LEU A 304 34.25 1.90 -2.30
N ALA A 305 35.14 1.41 -1.43
CA ALA A 305 35.73 2.21 -0.37
C ALA A 305 36.56 3.37 -0.94
N ASP A 306 37.35 3.13 -1.99
CA ASP A 306 38.10 4.19 -2.68
C ASP A 306 37.17 5.18 -3.38
N PHE A 307 36.13 4.70 -4.05
CA PHE A 307 35.10 5.54 -4.65
C PHE A 307 34.47 6.48 -3.61
N ALA A 308 34.05 5.96 -2.46
CA ALA A 308 33.48 6.77 -1.38
C ALA A 308 34.48 7.83 -0.86
N ARG A 309 35.77 7.46 -0.73
CA ARG A 309 36.85 8.38 -0.35
C ARG A 309 37.08 9.48 -1.41
N ARG A 310 37.21 9.12 -2.68
CA ARG A 310 37.47 10.08 -3.77
C ARG A 310 36.35 11.09 -3.92
N HIS A 311 35.10 10.66 -3.79
CA HIS A 311 33.93 11.52 -3.99
C HIS A 311 33.40 12.15 -2.69
N GLN A 312 33.98 11.80 -1.53
CA GLN A 312 33.57 12.29 -0.21
C GLN A 312 32.06 12.08 0.05
N VAL A 313 31.59 10.85 -0.18
CA VAL A 313 30.17 10.47 -0.03
C VAL A 313 30.00 9.37 1.01
N TYR A 314 28.83 9.37 1.67
CA TYR A 314 28.27 8.16 2.24
C TYR A 314 27.61 7.38 1.11
N LEU A 315 28.08 6.17 0.82
CA LEU A 315 27.49 5.29 -0.18
C LEU A 315 26.60 4.27 0.53
N LEU A 316 25.28 4.41 0.37
CA LEU A 316 24.28 3.41 0.74
C LEU A 316 24.02 2.53 -0.47
N LEU A 317 24.27 1.23 -0.35
CA LEU A 317 24.08 0.28 -1.45
C LEU A 317 23.47 -1.04 -0.97
N ASN A 318 22.78 -1.71 -1.88
CA ASN A 318 22.39 -3.11 -1.72
C ASN A 318 23.54 -4.05 -2.09
N HIS A 319 23.71 -5.13 -1.33
CA HIS A 319 24.59 -6.23 -1.66
C HIS A 319 24.07 -7.56 -1.08
N LEU A 320 24.62 -8.66 -1.57
CA LEU A 320 24.49 -9.97 -0.97
C LEU A 320 25.42 -10.03 0.25
N GLY A 321 24.83 -9.96 1.44
CA GLY A 321 25.55 -9.99 2.71
C GLY A 321 25.64 -11.40 3.28
N LYS A 322 26.74 -11.72 3.94
CA LYS A 322 27.01 -13.05 4.51
C LYS A 322 27.09 -12.99 6.02
N SER A 323 26.31 -13.84 6.69
CA SER A 323 26.36 -14.04 8.14
C SER A 323 26.53 -15.52 8.47
N PRO A 324 26.79 -15.89 9.74
CA PRO A 324 26.77 -17.29 10.18
C PRO A 324 25.44 -18.01 9.89
N ARG A 325 24.35 -17.29 9.64
CA ARG A 325 23.03 -17.83 9.29
C ARG A 325 22.83 -18.02 7.78
N GLY A 326 23.84 -17.69 6.96
CA GLY A 326 23.82 -17.81 5.52
C GLY A 326 23.79 -16.46 4.81
N TRP A 327 23.19 -16.47 3.63
CA TRP A 327 23.12 -15.32 2.73
C TRP A 327 21.90 -14.44 3.00
N HIS A 328 22.08 -13.14 2.86
CA HIS A 328 21.07 -12.13 3.12
C HIS A 328 21.03 -11.09 2.01
N ASN A 329 19.82 -10.74 1.59
CA ASN A 329 19.59 -9.49 0.88
C ASN A 329 19.85 -8.33 1.86
N SER A 330 20.92 -7.56 1.64
CA SER A 330 21.47 -6.65 2.63
C SER A 330 21.66 -5.23 2.08
N ALA A 331 21.66 -4.25 2.95
CA ALA A 331 22.04 -2.88 2.64
C ALA A 331 23.18 -2.44 3.57
N ALA A 332 24.23 -1.85 3.00
CA ALA A 332 25.39 -1.38 3.74
C ALA A 332 25.66 0.10 3.48
N VAL A 333 26.29 0.77 4.45
CA VAL A 333 26.77 2.15 4.30
C VAL A 333 28.29 2.17 4.36
N ILE A 334 28.92 2.64 3.30
CA ILE A 334 30.35 2.98 3.25
C ILE A 334 30.51 4.47 3.48
N SER A 335 31.33 4.85 4.46
CA SER A 335 31.61 6.24 4.84
C SER A 335 32.58 6.94 3.87
N PRO A 336 32.69 8.29 3.94
CA PRO A 336 33.72 9.05 3.22
C PRO A 336 35.17 8.66 3.57
N GLN A 337 35.38 7.90 4.65
CA GLN A 337 36.67 7.34 5.03
C GLN A 337 36.92 5.96 4.41
N GLY A 338 35.97 5.42 3.66
CA GLY A 338 36.02 4.08 3.05
C GLY A 338 35.67 2.95 4.03
N ALA A 339 35.28 3.26 5.26
CA ALA A 339 34.87 2.26 6.24
C ALA A 339 33.38 1.89 6.08
N ARG A 340 33.04 0.61 6.14
CA ARG A 340 31.66 0.14 6.29
C ARG A 340 31.19 0.42 7.73
N ILE A 341 30.25 1.36 7.89
CA ILE A 341 29.83 1.88 9.21
C ILE A 341 28.45 1.40 9.65
N ALA A 342 27.65 0.82 8.75
CA ALA A 342 26.35 0.26 9.05
C ALA A 342 25.99 -0.85 8.06
N GLU A 343 25.19 -1.79 8.53
CA GLU A 343 24.67 -2.90 7.74
C GLU A 343 23.27 -3.29 8.24
N TYR A 344 22.40 -3.64 7.30
CA TYR A 344 21.04 -4.10 7.55
C TYR A 344 20.77 -5.34 6.69
N HIS A 345 20.29 -6.41 7.32
CA HIS A 345 19.81 -7.61 6.63
C HIS A 345 18.28 -7.59 6.56
N LYS A 346 17.72 -7.84 5.39
CA LYS A 346 16.27 -7.88 5.15
C LYS A 346 15.60 -8.91 6.09
N ILE A 347 14.69 -8.42 6.93
CA ILE A 347 14.02 -9.23 7.96
C ILE A 347 12.74 -9.94 7.47
N ARG A 348 12.09 -9.41 6.43
CA ARG A 348 10.87 -9.97 5.85
C ARG A 348 11.13 -10.26 4.38
N LEU A 349 11.13 -11.54 4.08
CA LEU A 349 11.35 -12.06 2.74
C LEU A 349 10.00 -12.19 2.02
N LEU A 350 10.02 -11.99 0.71
CA LEU A 350 8.87 -12.19 -0.16
C LEU A 350 8.61 -13.69 -0.36
N GLU A 351 7.42 -14.16 -0.02
CA GLU A 351 7.02 -15.54 -0.27
C GLU A 351 7.05 -15.85 -1.77
N PHE A 352 7.56 -17.04 -2.12
CA PHE A 352 7.72 -17.55 -3.49
C PHE A 352 8.66 -16.75 -4.39
N GLY A 353 9.14 -15.58 -3.95
CA GLY A 353 10.20 -14.82 -4.61
C GLY A 353 11.58 -15.05 -3.99
N GLU A 354 11.68 -14.91 -2.67
CA GLU A 354 12.95 -15.01 -1.91
C GLU A 354 13.06 -16.30 -1.08
N TYR A 355 11.93 -16.96 -0.80
CA TYR A 355 11.91 -18.28 -0.15
C TYR A 355 10.65 -19.06 -0.51
N VAL A 356 10.67 -20.38 -0.30
CA VAL A 356 9.50 -21.24 -0.48
C VAL A 356 8.94 -21.63 0.90
N PRO A 357 7.74 -21.16 1.28
CA PRO A 357 7.13 -21.57 2.54
C PRO A 357 7.00 -23.10 2.66
N GLY A 358 7.43 -23.66 3.80
CA GLY A 358 7.30 -25.09 4.08
C GLY A 358 8.33 -26.00 3.42
N ARG A 359 9.42 -25.44 2.87
CA ARG A 359 10.61 -26.17 2.40
C ARG A 359 11.85 -25.83 3.21
#